data_AF-M0ME27-F1
#
_entry.id   AF-M0ME27-F1
#
_cell.length_a   1.000
_cell.length_b   1.000
_cell.length_c   1.000
_cell.angle_alpha   90.00
_cell.angle_beta   90.00
_cell.angle_gamma   90.00
#
_symmetry.space_group_name_H-M   'P 1'
#
loop_
_entity.id
_entity.type
_entity.pdbx_description
1 polymer ?
#
loop_
_entity_poly.entity_id
_entity_poly.type
_entity_poly.pdbx_seq_one_letter_code
_entity_poly.pdbx_strand_id
1 'polypeptide(L)'
;MTFEKPAGEYVAKDYYIWNGEPELNGDGDFYQELVPTNPVDYKYYAVNDGECIQTEGRRVTSKLYGPKRFLSKARARPGLTARLQRLVERTDLRGLGVDFVRDAENRFWAIDLNLAAGYRNTGLEPAICRSIRASLPE
;
A
#
# COMPACT_ATOMS: atom_id res chain seq x y z
N MET A 1 3.21 -11.16 -11.64
CA MET A 1 4.16 -10.16 -12.15
C MET A 1 5.08 -10.89 -13.09
N THR A 2 5.24 -10.39 -14.32
CA THR A 2 5.93 -11.06 -15.42
C THR A 2 6.86 -10.06 -16.11
N PHE A 3 7.87 -10.56 -16.80
CA PHE A 3 8.71 -9.74 -17.69
C PHE A 3 8.10 -9.60 -19.09
N GLU A 4 7.02 -10.33 -19.38
CA GLU A 4 6.27 -10.27 -20.63
C GLU A 4 4.94 -9.54 -20.43
N LYS A 5 4.52 -8.78 -21.45
CA LYS A 5 3.24 -8.07 -21.47
C LYS A 5 2.06 -9.07 -21.48
N PRO A 6 1.10 -8.96 -20.54
CA PRO A 6 -0.14 -9.72 -20.60
C PRO A 6 -0.92 -9.45 -21.90
N ALA A 7 -1.74 -10.41 -22.33
CA ALA A 7 -2.58 -10.24 -23.53
C ALA A 7 -3.72 -9.23 -23.34
N GLY A 8 -4.19 -9.05 -22.10
CA GLY A 8 -5.20 -8.06 -21.72
C GLY A 8 -4.59 -6.75 -21.20
N GLU A 9 -5.42 -5.91 -20.58
CA GLU A 9 -4.92 -4.68 -19.96
C GLU A 9 -3.94 -4.98 -18.81
N TYR A 10 -2.92 -4.14 -18.68
CA TYR A 10 -1.87 -4.33 -17.71
C TYR A 10 -1.34 -3.02 -17.14
N VAL A 11 -0.68 -3.13 -16.00
CA VAL A 11 0.11 -2.08 -15.38
C VAL A 11 1.58 -2.39 -15.61
N ALA A 12 2.28 -1.49 -16.30
CA ALA A 12 3.72 -1.50 -16.44
C ALA A 12 4.35 -0.76 -15.26
N LYS A 13 5.48 -1.26 -14.77
CA LYS A 13 6.25 -0.63 -13.70
C LYS A 13 7.75 -0.81 -13.92
N ASP A 14 8.51 0.12 -13.38
CA ASP A 14 9.97 0.12 -13.45
C ASP A 14 10.60 -0.62 -12.28
N TYR A 15 11.69 -1.32 -12.52
CA TYR A 15 12.44 -2.08 -11.52
C TYR A 15 13.45 -1.19 -10.78
N TYR A 16 14.16 -0.33 -11.49
CA TYR A 16 15.22 0.52 -10.92
C TYR A 16 14.92 2.02 -10.92
N ILE A 17 13.84 2.47 -11.57
CA ILE A 17 13.51 3.89 -11.66
C ILE A 17 12.69 4.29 -10.42
N TRP A 18 13.36 4.91 -9.45
CA TRP A 18 12.74 5.26 -8.16
C TRP A 18 11.68 6.37 -8.24
N ASN A 19 11.74 7.22 -9.27
CA ASN A 19 10.73 8.23 -9.57
C ASN A 19 9.81 7.81 -10.72
N GLY A 20 9.91 6.56 -11.16
CA GLY A 20 9.01 5.96 -12.14
C GLY A 20 7.61 5.85 -11.54
N GLU A 21 6.60 6.15 -12.35
CA GLU A 21 5.21 5.98 -11.96
C GLU A 21 4.61 4.83 -12.78
N PRO A 22 3.72 4.01 -12.19
CA PRO A 22 3.10 2.92 -12.94
C PRO A 22 2.23 3.45 -14.07
N GLU A 23 2.26 2.78 -15.22
CA GLU A 23 1.54 3.17 -16.42
C GLU A 23 0.52 2.11 -16.86
N LEU A 24 -0.66 2.56 -17.30
CA LEU A 24 -1.67 1.68 -17.89
C LEU A 24 -1.30 1.38 -19.35
N ASN A 25 -1.09 0.09 -19.67
CA ASN A 25 -0.69 -0.39 -21.00
C ASN A 25 0.58 0.28 -21.57
N GLY A 26 1.45 0.77 -20.68
CA GLY A 26 2.71 1.43 -21.05
C GLY A 26 3.86 0.44 -21.28
N ASP A 27 5.07 0.96 -21.08
CA ASP A 27 6.32 0.20 -21.06
C ASP A 27 6.95 0.24 -19.67
N GLY A 28 7.73 -0.79 -19.33
CA GLY A 28 8.36 -0.93 -18.03
C GLY A 28 9.16 -2.23 -17.98
N ASP A 29 9.84 -2.45 -16.87
CA ASP A 29 10.66 -3.65 -16.67
C ASP A 29 9.82 -4.87 -16.30
N PHE A 30 8.63 -4.64 -15.72
CA PHE A 30 7.71 -5.70 -15.35
C PHE A 30 6.26 -5.30 -15.50
N TYR A 31 5.44 -6.31 -15.73
CA TYR A 31 4.03 -6.16 -16.02
C TYR A 31 3.18 -6.95 -15.04
N GLN A 32 2.04 -6.37 -14.69
CA GLN A 32 1.02 -6.98 -13.86
C GLN A 32 -0.32 -6.83 -14.56
N GLU A 33 -1.06 -7.93 -14.72
CA GLU A 33 -2.44 -7.88 -15.24
C GLU A 33 -3.28 -6.88 -14.44
N LEU A 34 -4.04 -6.04 -15.14
CA LEU A 34 -4.89 -5.03 -14.52
C LEU A 34 -6.05 -5.73 -13.81
N VAL A 35 -6.16 -5.53 -12.51
CA VAL A 35 -7.35 -5.97 -11.76
C VAL A 35 -8.51 -5.03 -12.12
N PRO A 36 -9.64 -5.53 -12.65
CA PRO A 36 -10.79 -4.68 -12.99
C PRO A 36 -11.40 -4.05 -11.74
N THR A 37 -11.12 -2.77 -11.51
CA THR A 37 -11.50 -2.05 -10.29
C THR A 37 -11.93 -0.62 -10.58
N ASN A 38 -12.60 0.01 -9.61
CA ASN A 38 -12.84 1.46 -9.67
C ASN A 38 -11.50 2.22 -9.52
N PRO A 39 -11.38 3.47 -10.00
CA PRO A 39 -10.14 4.26 -9.96
C PRO A 39 -9.81 4.80 -8.56
N VAL A 40 -9.84 3.94 -7.55
CA VAL A 40 -9.64 4.24 -6.13
C VAL A 40 -8.70 3.20 -5.53
N ASP A 41 -7.57 3.68 -5.03
CA ASP A 41 -6.66 2.87 -4.23
C ASP A 41 -7.03 2.97 -2.75
N TYR A 42 -6.85 1.87 -2.04
CA TYR A 42 -7.04 1.74 -0.60
C TYR A 42 -5.68 1.55 0.04
N LYS A 43 -5.13 2.62 0.62
CA LYS A 43 -3.85 2.57 1.34
C LYS A 43 -4.10 2.17 2.78
N TYR A 44 -3.63 1.02 3.20
CA TYR A 44 -3.64 0.63 4.61
C TYR A 44 -2.24 0.69 5.18
N TYR A 45 -2.13 1.16 6.41
CA TYR A 45 -0.89 1.31 7.13
C TYR A 45 -0.96 0.47 8.40
N ALA A 46 0.17 -0.06 8.81
CA ALA A 46 0.36 -0.72 10.09
C ALA A 46 1.66 -0.20 10.73
N VAL A 47 1.63 0.08 12.02
CA VAL A 47 2.78 0.55 12.79
C VAL A 47 2.84 -0.21 14.11
N ASN A 48 3.97 -0.86 14.37
CA ASN A 48 4.29 -1.44 15.66
C ASN A 48 4.94 -0.35 16.52
N ASP A 49 4.25 0.18 17.51
CA ASP A 49 4.76 1.26 18.36
C ASP A 49 5.62 0.81 19.54
N GLY A 50 5.88 -0.50 19.64
CA GLY A 50 6.59 -1.14 20.75
C GLY A 50 5.66 -1.80 21.77
N GLU A 51 4.39 -1.37 21.84
CA GLU A 51 3.39 -1.95 22.74
C GLU A 51 2.30 -2.69 21.96
N CYS A 52 1.86 -2.12 20.84
CA CYS A 52 0.83 -2.69 19.99
C CYS A 52 1.04 -2.36 18.51
N ILE A 53 0.32 -3.09 17.65
CA ILE A 53 0.31 -2.81 16.21
C ILE A 53 -0.97 -2.07 15.86
N GLN A 54 -0.83 -0.78 15.57
CA GLN A 54 -1.93 0.10 15.16
C GLN A 54 -2.08 0.08 13.64
N THR A 55 -3.32 0.22 13.15
CA THR A 55 -3.60 0.24 11.71
C THR A 55 -4.56 1.35 11.33
N GLU A 56 -4.36 1.97 10.16
CA GLU A 56 -5.31 2.93 9.58
C GLU A 56 -5.44 2.71 8.07
N GLY A 57 -6.66 2.85 7.53
CA GLY A 57 -6.92 2.78 6.09
C GLY A 57 -7.35 4.12 5.49
N ARG A 58 -6.99 4.37 4.23
CA ARG A 58 -7.29 5.60 3.49
C ARG A 58 -7.71 5.27 2.06
N ARG A 59 -8.64 6.06 1.52
CA ARG A 59 -9.07 6.02 0.13
C ARG A 59 -8.45 7.19 -0.61
N VAL A 60 -7.84 6.90 -1.75
CA VAL A 60 -7.19 7.90 -2.61
C VAL A 60 -7.55 7.61 -4.06
N THR A 61 -7.51 8.62 -4.93
CA THR A 61 -7.60 8.37 -6.38
C THR A 61 -6.39 7.56 -6.84
N SER A 62 -6.63 6.65 -7.80
CA SER A 62 -5.55 5.85 -8.36
C SER A 62 -4.66 6.69 -9.27
N LYS A 63 -3.34 6.49 -9.14
CA LYS A 63 -2.34 7.20 -9.96
C LYS A 63 -2.42 6.84 -11.45
N LEU A 64 -2.95 5.65 -11.77
CA LEU A 64 -3.13 5.18 -13.14
C LEU A 64 -4.06 6.08 -13.96
N TYR A 65 -4.95 6.81 -13.30
CA TYR A 65 -5.97 7.63 -13.97
C TYR A 65 -5.82 9.13 -13.65
N GLY A 66 -4.66 9.55 -13.15
CA GLY A 66 -4.33 10.95 -12.87
C GLY A 66 -3.76 11.20 -11.47
N PRO A 67 -3.74 12.46 -11.01
CA PRO A 67 -3.04 12.83 -9.78
C PRO A 67 -3.68 12.19 -8.54
N LYS A 68 -2.82 11.80 -7.59
CA LYS A 68 -3.22 11.23 -6.30
C LYS A 68 -3.88 12.28 -5.42
N ARG A 69 -5.13 12.03 -5.02
CA ARG A 69 -5.93 12.90 -4.13
C ARG A 69 -6.52 12.07 -3.01
N PHE A 70 -6.50 12.63 -1.81
CA PHE A 70 -7.19 12.02 -0.67
C PHE A 70 -8.71 12.15 -0.85
N LEU A 71 -9.42 11.04 -0.70
CA LEU A 71 -10.88 11.00 -0.81
C LEU A 71 -11.53 10.94 0.57
N SER A 72 -11.10 9.98 1.40
CA SER A 72 -11.68 9.73 2.72
C SER A 72 -10.84 8.72 3.50
N LYS A 73 -11.11 8.56 4.80
CA LYS A 73 -10.68 7.37 5.53
C LYS A 73 -11.34 6.12 4.93
N ALA A 74 -10.60 5.02 4.86
CA ALA A 74 -11.19 3.75 4.49
C ALA A 74 -12.02 3.22 5.67
N ARG A 75 -13.11 2.52 5.37
CA ARG A 75 -13.89 1.83 6.41
C ARG A 75 -13.02 0.77 7.08
N ALA A 76 -13.19 0.61 8.39
CA ALA A 76 -12.52 -0.44 9.15
C ALA A 76 -12.85 -1.81 8.55
N ARG A 77 -11.82 -2.64 8.36
CA ARG A 77 -11.94 -4.00 7.85
C ARG A 77 -11.14 -4.94 8.76
N PRO A 78 -11.77 -5.50 9.82
CA PRO A 78 -11.08 -6.28 10.84
C PRO A 78 -10.22 -7.42 10.28
N GLY A 79 -10.72 -8.13 9.25
CA GLY A 79 -9.97 -9.22 8.61
C GLY A 79 -8.72 -8.75 7.85
N LEU A 80 -8.77 -7.55 7.27
CA LEU A 80 -7.61 -6.97 6.56
C LEU A 80 -6.60 -6.42 7.56
N THR A 81 -7.06 -5.69 8.58
CA THR A 81 -6.20 -5.14 9.63
C THR A 81 -5.49 -6.26 10.41
N ALA A 82 -6.19 -7.34 10.75
CA ALA A 82 -5.59 -8.50 11.41
C ALA A 82 -4.56 -9.25 10.55
N ARG A 83 -4.65 -9.18 9.21
CA ARG A 83 -3.62 -9.73 8.31
C ARG A 83 -2.40 -8.83 8.26
N LEU A 84 -2.59 -7.51 8.23
CA LEU A 84 -1.49 -6.55 8.29
C LEU A 84 -0.73 -6.62 9.61
N GLN A 85 -1.44 -6.72 10.74
CA GLN A 85 -0.83 -6.91 12.06
C GLN A 85 0.04 -8.17 12.10
N ARG A 86 -0.50 -9.31 11.64
CA ARG A 86 0.27 -10.56 11.55
C ARG A 86 1.47 -10.47 10.61
N LEU A 87 1.37 -9.73 9.52
CA LEU A 87 2.50 -9.50 8.62
C LEU A 87 3.61 -8.75 9.35
N VAL A 88 3.28 -7.60 9.94
CA VAL A 88 4.20 -6.78 10.73
C VAL A 88 4.88 -7.57 11.85
N GLU A 89 4.11 -8.36 12.60
CA GLU A 89 4.61 -9.23 13.67
C GLU A 89 5.58 -10.30 13.17
N ARG A 90 5.22 -11.02 12.10
CA ARG A 90 6.04 -12.12 11.57
C ARG A 90 7.33 -11.68 10.91
N THR A 91 7.36 -10.45 10.39
CA THR A 91 8.53 -9.89 9.70
C THR A 91 9.29 -8.89 10.55
N ASP A 92 8.92 -8.75 11.83
CA ASP A 92 9.49 -7.78 12.78
C ASP A 92 9.63 -6.36 12.20
N LEU A 93 8.60 -5.92 11.46
CA LEU A 93 8.59 -4.58 10.88
C LEU A 93 8.13 -3.55 11.92
N ARG A 94 8.69 -2.34 11.83
CA ARG A 94 8.24 -1.20 12.63
C ARG A 94 7.10 -0.44 11.99
N GLY A 95 7.05 -0.43 10.66
CA GLY A 95 6.00 0.21 9.90
C GLY A 95 5.86 -0.41 8.51
N LEU A 96 4.64 -0.43 7.99
CA LEU A 96 4.31 -0.95 6.67
C LEU A 96 3.13 -0.18 6.08
N GLY A 97 3.24 0.23 4.81
CA GLY A 97 2.12 0.63 3.97
C GLY A 97 1.82 -0.44 2.92
N VAL A 98 0.55 -0.69 2.65
CA VAL A 98 0.10 -1.59 1.59
C VAL A 98 -0.99 -0.91 0.79
N ASP A 99 -0.79 -0.85 -0.53
CA ASP A 99 -1.79 -0.31 -1.45
C ASP A 99 -2.63 -1.46 -2.00
N PHE A 100 -3.95 -1.33 -1.84
CA PHE A 100 -4.92 -2.29 -2.32
C PHE A 100 -5.83 -1.68 -3.38
N VAL A 101 -6.28 -2.51 -4.31
CA VAL A 101 -7.43 -2.20 -5.18
C VAL A 101 -8.58 -3.14 -4.83
N ARG A 102 -9.81 -2.71 -5.14
CA ARG A 102 -11.03 -3.43 -4.80
C ARG A 102 -11.83 -3.78 -6.04
N ASP A 103 -12.05 -5.07 -6.27
CA ASP A 103 -12.83 -5.58 -7.39
C ASP A 103 -14.35 -5.51 -7.15
N ALA A 104 -15.11 -5.95 -8.16
CA ALA A 104 -16.57 -5.96 -8.14
C ALA A 104 -17.14 -6.89 -7.05
N GLU A 105 -16.45 -7.98 -6.74
CA GLU A 105 -16.81 -8.92 -5.65
C GLU A 105 -16.34 -8.43 -4.27
N ASN A 106 -15.87 -7.18 -4.17
CA ASN A 106 -15.45 -6.54 -2.92
C ASN A 106 -14.23 -7.23 -2.24
N ARG A 107 -13.45 -7.99 -3.01
CA ARG A 107 -12.14 -8.53 -2.62
C ARG A 107 -11.08 -7.45 -2.76
N PHE A 108 -10.06 -7.55 -1.91
CA PHE A 108 -8.97 -6.58 -1.85
C PHE A 108 -7.69 -7.25 -2.34
N TRP A 109 -7.11 -6.70 -3.39
CA TRP A 109 -5.89 -7.18 -4.01
C TRP A 109 -4.74 -6.26 -3.60
N ALA A 110 -3.72 -6.81 -2.93
CA ALA A 110 -2.51 -6.06 -2.64
C ALA A 110 -1.73 -5.86 -3.94
N ILE A 111 -1.44 -4.61 -4.30
CA ILE A 111 -0.76 -4.26 -5.56
C ILE A 111 0.61 -3.62 -5.34
N ASP A 112 0.88 -3.15 -4.12
CA ASP A 112 2.17 -2.58 -3.73
C ASP A 112 2.38 -2.66 -2.22
N LEU A 113 3.65 -2.79 -1.81
CA LEU A 113 4.11 -2.84 -0.42
C LEU A 113 5.19 -1.78 -0.22
N ASN A 114 5.01 -0.90 0.76
CA ASN A 114 5.93 0.17 1.07
C ASN A 114 6.44 0.06 2.52
N LEU A 115 7.71 -0.33 2.67
CA LEU A 115 8.38 -0.45 3.97
C LEU A 115 8.77 0.91 4.57
N ALA A 116 8.93 1.93 3.73
CA ALA A 116 9.26 3.30 4.11
C ALA A 116 8.09 4.26 3.81
N ALA A 117 6.89 3.85 4.21
CA ALA A 117 5.68 4.59 3.87
C ALA A 117 5.65 5.97 4.52
N GLY A 118 5.11 6.96 3.81
CA GLY A 118 4.79 8.25 4.39
C GLY A 118 3.55 8.18 5.28
N TYR A 119 3.70 8.46 6.58
CA TYR A 119 2.60 8.43 7.57
C TYR A 119 1.85 9.75 7.74
N ARG A 120 2.16 10.78 6.92
CA ARG A 120 1.53 12.10 7.05
C ARG A 120 0.01 12.01 6.92
N ASN A 121 -0.66 12.67 7.84
CA ASN A 121 -2.10 12.75 8.04
C ASN A 121 -2.76 11.41 8.37
N THR A 122 -2.03 10.32 8.62
CA THR A 122 -2.59 8.98 8.86
C THR A 122 -3.26 8.83 10.22
N GLY A 123 -2.91 9.64 11.22
CA GLY A 123 -3.23 9.38 12.62
C GLY A 123 -2.23 8.42 13.29
N LEU A 124 -1.32 7.80 12.52
CA LEU A 124 -0.27 6.91 13.03
C LEU A 124 1.07 7.63 13.25
N GLU A 125 1.14 8.95 13.03
CA GLU A 125 2.35 9.75 13.23
C GLU A 125 2.93 9.60 14.65
N PRO A 126 2.12 9.65 15.74
CA PRO A 126 2.64 9.43 17.07
C PRO A 126 3.17 8.00 17.27
N ALA A 127 2.51 7.01 16.69
CA ALA A 127 2.89 5.60 16.79
C ALA A 127 4.25 5.34 16.13
N ILE A 128 4.47 5.87 14.92
CA ILE A 128 5.75 5.66 14.22
C ILE A 128 6.89 6.42 14.90
N CYS A 129 6.62 7.61 15.44
CA CYS A 129 7.61 8.33 16.25
C CYS A 129 8.04 7.55 17.50
N ARG A 130 7.10 6.91 18.21
CA ARG A 130 7.42 6.03 19.35
C ARG A 130 8.24 4.82 18.91
N SER A 131 7.81 4.17 17.83
CA SER A 131 8.50 3.02 17.23
C SER A 131 9.97 3.32 16.92
N ILE A 132 10.23 4.47 16.27
CA ILE A 132 11.58 4.93 15.94
C ILE A 132 12.38 5.18 17.21
N ARG A 133 11.83 5.93 18.18
CA ARG A 133 12.52 6.23 19.44
C ARG A 133 12.91 4.97 20.21
N ALA A 134 12.03 3.98 20.25
CA ALA A 134 12.29 2.69 20.90
C ALA A 134 13.36 1.84 20.18
N SER A 135 13.72 2.19 18.94
CA SER A 135 14.73 1.50 18.13
C SER A 135 16.08 2.22 18.09
N LEU A 136 16.20 3.40 18.72
CA LEU A 136 17.48 4.10 18.82
C LEU A 136 18.33 3.51 19.96
N PRO A 137 19.66 3.43 19.78
CA PRO A 137 20.57 3.09 20.88
C PRO A 137 20.53 4.18 21.97
N GLU A 138 20.84 3.77 23.20
CA GLU A 138 21.03 4.69 24.34
C GLU A 138 22.19 5.67 24.13
#